data_AF-A0A7S3G3J4-F1
#
_entry.id   AF-A0A7S3G3J4-F1
#
_cell.length_a   1.000
_cell.length_b   1.000
_cell.length_c   1.000
_cell.angle_alpha   90.00
_cell.angle_beta   90.00
_cell.angle_gamma   90.00
#
_symmetry.space_group_name_H-M   'P 1'
#
loop_
_entity.id
_entity.type
_entity.pdbx_description
1 polymer ?
#
loop_
_entity_poly.entity_id
_entity_poly.type
_entity_poly.pdbx_seq_one_letter_code
_entity_poly.pdbx_strand_id
1 'polypeptide(L)'
;KKQKRKRVVHDDECFVCYDVGELLMCSVEGCPKVYHKECLNITNDKDIPEKRLKWLCPWHFCDLCAKTAVYFCQGCPSSWCEKCKRAARLKKVGDGDYCRQCVSFAEQRMAEKEKEREEALAKAMAMQRERAEAVAKTAESE
;
A
#
# COMPACT_ATOMS: atom_id res chain seq x y z
N LYS A 1 -17.30 10.58 -29.63
CA LYS A 1 -17.07 10.91 -28.20
C LYS A 1 -15.82 10.15 -27.72
N LYS A 2 -14.64 10.81 -27.65
CA LYS A 2 -13.39 10.18 -27.14
C LYS A 2 -13.48 10.11 -25.62
N GLN A 3 -13.70 8.92 -25.05
CA GLN A 3 -13.63 8.70 -23.61
C GLN A 3 -12.19 8.91 -23.14
N LYS A 4 -11.95 9.95 -22.32
CA LYS A 4 -10.72 10.07 -21.53
C LYS A 4 -10.70 8.88 -20.57
N ARG A 5 -9.82 7.91 -20.81
CA ARG A 5 -9.55 6.82 -19.87
C ARG A 5 -9.14 7.46 -18.55
N LYS A 6 -9.88 7.18 -17.47
CA LYS A 6 -9.43 7.53 -16.11
C LYS A 6 -8.08 6.85 -15.92
N ARG A 7 -7.04 7.63 -15.58
CA ARG A 7 -5.73 7.08 -15.24
C ARG A 7 -5.94 6.19 -14.01
N VAL A 8 -5.62 4.91 -14.13
CA VAL A 8 -5.49 4.04 -12.96
C VAL A 8 -4.28 4.57 -12.20
N VAL A 9 -4.45 4.85 -10.91
CA VAL A 9 -3.35 5.25 -10.02
C VAL A 9 -2.81 3.95 -9.43
N HIS A 10 -1.59 3.63 -9.79
CA HIS A 10 -0.83 2.52 -9.25
C HIS A 10 0.11 3.04 -8.16
N ASP A 11 0.43 2.18 -7.18
CA ASP A 11 1.40 2.45 -6.14
C ASP A 11 2.82 2.59 -6.75
N ASP A 12 3.73 3.28 -6.06
CA ASP A 12 5.11 3.51 -6.52
C ASP A 12 6.11 2.47 -5.94
N GLU A 13 5.64 1.57 -5.07
CA GLU A 13 6.45 0.59 -4.34
C GLU A 13 5.99 -0.84 -4.66
N CYS A 14 6.94 -1.75 -4.86
CA CYS A 14 6.65 -3.16 -5.05
C CYS A 14 5.94 -3.72 -3.82
N PHE A 15 4.79 -4.37 -4.03
CA PHE A 15 3.97 -4.90 -2.94
C PHE A 15 4.55 -6.14 -2.23
N VAL A 16 5.75 -6.59 -2.64
CA VAL A 16 6.48 -7.71 -2.02
C VAL A 16 7.62 -7.21 -1.17
N CYS A 17 8.52 -6.40 -1.76
CA CYS A 17 9.74 -5.94 -1.08
C CYS A 17 9.65 -4.51 -0.54
N TYR A 18 8.61 -3.76 -0.89
CA TYR A 18 8.42 -2.34 -0.51
C TYR A 18 9.47 -1.38 -1.07
N ASP A 19 10.19 -1.81 -2.11
CA ASP A 19 11.16 -0.96 -2.81
C ASP A 19 10.56 -0.39 -4.09
N VAL A 20 11.06 0.79 -4.47
CA VAL A 20 10.79 1.45 -5.76
C VAL A 20 11.66 0.83 -6.87
N GLY A 21 11.24 0.95 -8.15
CA GLY A 21 12.03 0.43 -9.27
C GLY A 21 11.24 0.23 -10.56
N GLU A 22 11.62 -0.80 -11.34
CA GLU A 22 10.88 -1.21 -12.54
C GLU A 22 9.68 -2.08 -12.16
N LEU A 23 8.50 -1.46 -12.17
CA LEU A 23 7.31 -2.06 -11.59
C LEU A 23 6.30 -2.51 -12.66
N LEU A 24 5.89 -3.77 -12.54
CA LEU A 24 4.79 -4.36 -13.29
C LEU A 24 3.44 -4.00 -12.66
N MET A 25 2.58 -3.35 -13.44
CA MET A 25 1.29 -2.83 -13.02
C MET A 25 0.13 -3.80 -13.30
N CYS A 26 -0.76 -4.01 -12.33
CA CYS A 26 -1.96 -4.82 -12.52
C CYS A 26 -2.90 -4.18 -13.56
N SER A 27 -3.46 -4.99 -14.47
CA SER A 27 -4.38 -4.52 -15.52
C SER A 27 -5.85 -4.43 -15.07
N VAL A 28 -6.15 -4.80 -13.83
CA VAL A 28 -7.50 -4.67 -13.25
C VAL A 28 -7.79 -3.21 -12.96
N GLU A 29 -8.92 -2.70 -13.45
CA GLU A 29 -9.32 -1.33 -13.18
C GLU A 29 -9.50 -1.09 -11.68
N GLY A 30 -8.82 -0.07 -11.15
CA GLY A 30 -8.86 0.27 -9.73
C GLY A 30 -7.95 -0.57 -8.83
N CYS A 31 -7.17 -1.52 -9.36
CA CYS A 31 -6.14 -2.20 -8.57
C CYS A 31 -4.86 -1.35 -8.57
N PRO A 32 -4.41 -0.82 -7.42
CA PRO A 32 -3.21 0.00 -7.36
C PRO A 32 -1.92 -0.84 -7.32
N LYS A 33 -2.01 -2.17 -7.21
CA LYS A 33 -0.85 -3.02 -6.87
C LYS A 33 0.16 -3.13 -8.01
N VAL A 34 1.43 -3.04 -7.62
CA VAL A 34 2.59 -3.14 -8.50
C VAL A 34 3.68 -4.03 -7.91
N TYR A 35 4.52 -4.60 -8.77
CA TYR A 35 5.47 -5.65 -8.41
C TYR A 35 6.72 -5.59 -9.28
N HIS A 36 7.89 -5.89 -8.71
CA HIS A 36 9.04 -6.27 -9.53
C HIS A 36 8.79 -7.65 -10.17
N LYS A 37 9.25 -7.84 -11.42
CA LYS A 37 9.13 -9.14 -12.11
C LYS A 37 9.86 -10.24 -11.34
N GLU A 38 11.01 -9.90 -10.78
CA GLU A 38 11.90 -10.74 -9.99
C GLU A 38 11.22 -11.17 -8.68
N CYS A 39 10.51 -10.25 -8.03
CA CYS A 39 9.74 -10.54 -6.80
C CYS A 39 8.57 -11.50 -7.05
N LEU A 40 8.14 -11.67 -8.30
CA LEU A 40 7.13 -12.63 -8.72
C LEU A 40 7.71 -13.91 -9.30
N ASN A 41 9.04 -14.07 -9.30
CA ASN A 41 9.76 -15.17 -9.95
C ASN A 41 9.40 -15.33 -11.44
N ILE A 42 9.02 -14.23 -12.10
CA ILE A 42 8.76 -14.19 -13.55
C ILE A 42 10.12 -14.01 -14.23
N THR A 43 10.67 -15.08 -14.80
CA THR A 43 11.99 -15.06 -15.43
C THR A 43 11.93 -14.79 -16.93
N ASN A 44 10.79 -15.03 -17.58
CA ASN A 44 10.58 -14.70 -18.99
C ASN A 44 9.37 -13.77 -19.17
N ASP A 45 9.50 -12.78 -20.06
CA ASP A 45 8.39 -11.92 -20.49
C ASP A 45 7.23 -12.71 -21.16
N LYS A 46 7.43 -14.00 -21.46
CA LYS A 46 6.40 -14.93 -21.96
C LYS A 46 5.48 -15.44 -20.85
N ASP A 47 5.92 -15.41 -19.61
CA ASP A 47 5.12 -15.81 -18.43
C ASP A 47 4.20 -14.67 -17.98
N ILE A 48 4.51 -13.44 -18.40
CA ILE A 48 3.56 -12.33 -18.41
C ILE A 48 2.65 -12.60 -19.62
N PRO A 49 1.31 -12.68 -19.44
CA PRO A 49 0.39 -12.77 -20.56
C PRO A 49 0.78 -11.70 -21.58
N GLU A 50 0.99 -12.12 -22.84
CA GLU A 50 1.35 -11.22 -23.94
C GLU A 50 0.58 -9.91 -23.85
N LYS A 51 1.16 -8.79 -24.31
CA LYS A 51 0.59 -7.42 -24.27
C LYS A 51 -0.90 -7.27 -24.65
N ARG A 52 -1.54 -8.32 -25.21
CA ARG A 52 -2.96 -8.42 -25.54
C ARG A 52 -3.86 -9.05 -24.46
N LEU A 53 -3.35 -9.87 -23.54
CA LEU A 53 -4.10 -10.39 -22.38
C LEU A 53 -3.82 -9.53 -21.14
N LYS A 54 -4.88 -9.19 -20.40
CA LYS A 54 -4.78 -8.41 -19.16
C LYS A 54 -4.04 -9.24 -18.10
N TRP A 55 -2.90 -8.76 -17.63
CA TRP A 55 -2.20 -9.39 -16.51
C TRP A 55 -2.91 -9.06 -15.20
N LEU A 56 -3.23 -10.09 -14.42
CA LEU A 56 -3.82 -9.98 -13.09
C LEU A 56 -2.74 -10.34 -12.06
N CYS A 57 -2.55 -9.47 -11.07
CA CYS A 57 -1.58 -9.73 -10.01
C CYS A 57 -2.05 -10.85 -9.05
N PRO A 58 -1.11 -11.48 -8.29
CA PRO A 58 -1.43 -12.56 -7.34
C PRO A 58 -2.48 -12.21 -6.29
N TRP A 59 -2.62 -10.92 -5.98
CA TRP A 59 -3.59 -10.41 -5.01
C TRP A 59 -5.05 -10.68 -5.38
N HIS A 60 -5.33 -11.03 -6.64
CA HIS A 60 -6.67 -11.41 -7.10
C HIS A 60 -6.95 -12.91 -6.99
N PHE A 61 -5.96 -13.73 -6.63
CA PHE A 61 -6.06 -15.18 -6.62
C PHE A 61 -5.82 -15.75 -5.23
N CYS A 62 -6.73 -16.62 -4.80
CA CYS A 62 -6.66 -17.27 -3.51
C CYS A 62 -5.39 -18.11 -3.39
N ASP A 63 -4.59 -17.84 -2.37
CA ASP A 63 -3.29 -18.48 -2.14
C ASP A 63 -3.38 -20.01 -1.96
N LEU A 64 -4.56 -20.51 -1.56
CA LEU A 64 -4.79 -21.93 -1.32
C LEU A 64 -5.42 -22.69 -2.48
N CYS A 65 -6.13 -22.02 -3.38
CA CYS A 65 -6.92 -22.71 -4.42
C CYS A 65 -6.97 -22.00 -5.77
N ALA A 66 -6.24 -20.89 -5.94
CA ALA A 66 -6.18 -20.05 -7.13
C ALA A 66 -7.51 -19.48 -7.65
N LYS A 67 -8.64 -19.69 -6.94
CA LYS A 67 -9.93 -19.05 -7.27
C LYS A 67 -9.89 -17.56 -6.96
N THR A 68 -10.80 -16.79 -7.56
CA THR A 68 -10.93 -15.35 -7.31
C THR A 68 -11.01 -15.04 -5.82
N ALA A 69 -10.09 -14.21 -5.35
CA ALA A 69 -10.06 -13.74 -3.98
C ALA A 69 -11.04 -12.59 -3.75
N VAL A 70 -11.59 -12.53 -2.54
CA VAL A 70 -12.45 -11.44 -2.07
C VAL A 70 -12.06 -10.96 -0.66
N TYR A 71 -11.04 -11.59 -0.06
CA TYR A 71 -10.42 -11.19 1.20
C TYR A 71 -8.93 -11.01 0.95
N PHE A 72 -8.36 -9.90 1.42
CA PHE A 72 -7.06 -9.43 0.96
C PHE A 72 -6.17 -9.00 2.13
N CYS A 73 -4.94 -9.50 2.19
CA CYS A 73 -3.94 -8.90 3.07
C CYS A 73 -3.50 -7.56 2.49
N GLN A 74 -3.39 -6.53 3.33
CA GLN A 74 -2.88 -5.21 2.96
C GLN A 74 -1.35 -5.10 3.07
N GLY A 75 -0.68 -6.11 3.63
CA GLY A 75 0.77 -6.15 3.83
C GLY A 75 1.50 -7.29 3.10
N CYS A 76 0.82 -8.01 2.20
CA CYS A 76 1.48 -8.96 1.31
C CYS A 76 0.53 -9.34 0.15
N PRO A 77 1.05 -10.00 -0.92
CA PRO A 77 0.23 -10.42 -2.05
C PRO A 77 -0.79 -11.51 -1.73
N SER A 78 -0.73 -12.14 -0.55
CA SER A 78 -1.63 -13.23 -0.17
C SER A 78 -3.08 -12.75 -0.07
N SER A 79 -3.96 -13.52 -0.69
CA SER A 79 -5.40 -13.25 -0.73
C SER A 79 -6.20 -14.55 -0.66
N TRP A 80 -7.50 -14.47 -0.36
CA TRP A 80 -8.35 -15.65 -0.13
C TRP A 80 -9.75 -15.49 -0.69
N CYS A 81 -10.31 -16.60 -1.17
CA CYS A 81 -11.72 -16.68 -1.57
C CYS A 81 -12.64 -16.92 -0.35
N GLU A 82 -13.96 -16.82 -0.53
CA GLU A 82 -14.94 -17.03 0.53
C GLU A 82 -14.84 -18.38 1.25
N LYS A 83 -14.49 -19.44 0.49
CA LYS A 83 -14.35 -20.79 1.03
C LYS A 83 -13.07 -20.96 1.86
N CYS A 84 -12.02 -20.21 1.52
CA CYS A 84 -10.70 -20.32 2.12
C CYS A 84 -10.41 -19.25 3.20
N LYS A 85 -11.32 -18.29 3.42
CA LYS A 85 -11.13 -17.17 4.37
C LYS A 85 -10.77 -17.60 5.80
N ARG A 86 -11.27 -18.75 6.26
CA ARG A 86 -10.98 -19.26 7.60
C ARG A 86 -9.52 -19.65 7.78
N ALA A 87 -8.87 -20.09 6.70
CA ALA A 87 -7.45 -20.44 6.72
C ALA A 87 -6.55 -19.18 6.74
N ALA A 88 -7.03 -18.06 6.20
CA ALA A 88 -6.32 -16.78 6.16
C ALA A 88 -6.04 -16.19 7.56
N ARG A 89 -6.95 -16.44 8.51
CA ARG A 89 -6.93 -15.86 9.87
C ARG A 89 -6.61 -14.35 9.85
N LEU A 90 -7.29 -13.62 8.96
CA LEU A 90 -7.12 -12.18 8.84
C LEU A 90 -7.50 -11.47 10.15
N LYS A 91 -6.73 -10.45 10.50
CA LYS A 91 -6.99 -9.54 11.61
C LYS A 91 -7.02 -8.11 11.09
N LYS A 92 -7.92 -7.31 11.65
CA LYS A 92 -8.06 -5.89 11.31
C LYS A 92 -7.05 -5.06 12.11
N VAL A 93 -6.28 -4.24 11.41
CA VAL A 93 -5.34 -3.26 11.99
C VAL A 93 -5.62 -1.92 11.33
N GLY A 94 -6.14 -0.96 12.09
CA GLY A 94 -6.74 0.26 11.52
C GLY A 94 -7.88 -0.09 10.56
N ASP A 95 -7.83 0.47 9.35
CA ASP A 95 -8.85 0.21 8.32
C ASP A 95 -8.56 -1.04 7.47
N GLY A 96 -7.36 -1.61 7.53
CA GLY A 96 -6.91 -2.73 6.69
C GLY A 96 -6.99 -4.10 7.38
N ASP A 97 -7.10 -5.16 6.56
CA ASP A 97 -7.01 -6.55 6.99
C ASP A 97 -5.61 -7.13 6.71
N TYR A 98 -5.07 -7.89 7.66
CA TYR A 98 -3.71 -8.44 7.59
C TYR A 98 -3.69 -9.91 7.95
N CYS A 99 -2.91 -10.71 7.22
CA CYS A 99 -2.70 -12.11 7.52
C CYS A 99 -1.87 -12.28 8.78
N ARG A 100 -1.83 -13.51 9.31
CA ARG A 100 -1.06 -13.84 10.52
C ARG A 100 0.42 -13.45 10.45
N GLN A 101 1.03 -13.49 9.27
CA GLN A 101 2.45 -13.14 9.10
C GLN A 101 2.67 -11.63 9.07
N CYS A 102 1.67 -10.85 8.65
CA CYS A 102 1.79 -9.40 8.49
C CYS A 102 1.25 -8.61 9.68
N VAL A 103 0.41 -9.20 10.54
CA VAL A 103 -0.31 -8.46 11.59
C VAL A 103 0.62 -7.72 12.55
N SER A 104 1.71 -8.34 13.02
CA SER A 104 2.64 -7.72 13.95
C SER A 104 3.38 -6.54 13.32
N PHE A 105 3.81 -6.69 12.06
CA PHE A 105 4.46 -5.61 11.32
C PHE A 105 3.50 -4.46 11.01
N ALA A 106 2.23 -4.78 10.73
CA ALA A 106 1.20 -3.77 10.51
C ALA A 106 0.94 -2.96 11.79
N GLU A 107 0.81 -3.62 12.93
CA GLU A 107 0.63 -2.96 14.24
C GLU A 107 1.81 -2.02 14.56
N GLN A 108 3.04 -2.49 14.36
CA GLN A 108 4.25 -1.68 14.56
C GLN A 108 4.27 -0.44 13.66
N ARG A 109 4.07 -0.62 12.34
CA ARG A 109 4.06 0.50 11.39
C ARG A 109 2.97 1.53 11.69
N MET A 110 1.81 1.09 12.18
CA MET A 110 0.73 1.99 12.58
C MET A 110 1.10 2.82 13.81
N ALA A 111 1.69 2.18 14.83
CA ALA A 111 2.17 2.87 16.02
C ALA A 111 3.30 3.86 15.69
N GLU A 112 4.23 3.50 14.79
CA GLU A 112 5.30 4.39 14.32
C GLU A 112 4.73 5.63 13.62
N LYS A 113 3.77 5.46 12.70
CA LYS A 113 3.11 6.59 12.01
C LYS A 113 2.33 7.51 12.95
N GLU A 114 1.71 6.96 13.98
CA GLU A 114 1.01 7.74 15.00
C GLU A 114 2.00 8.61 15.78
N LYS A 115 3.11 8.02 16.23
CA LYS A 115 4.19 8.74 16.90
C LYS A 115 4.80 9.82 16.01
N GLU A 116 5.07 9.52 14.74
CA GLU A 116 5.58 10.51 13.77
C GLU A 116 4.60 11.69 13.59
N ARG A 117 3.30 11.42 13.55
CA ARG A 117 2.26 12.46 13.47
C ARG A 117 2.23 13.32 14.73
N GLU A 118 2.30 12.73 15.91
CA GLU A 118 2.35 13.45 17.18
C GLU A 118 3.60 14.32 17.29
N GLU A 119 4.77 13.78 16.92
CA GLU A 119 6.03 14.52 16.87
C GLU A 119 5.99 15.67 15.86
N ALA A 120 5.41 15.45 14.67
CA ALA A 120 5.25 16.49 13.67
C ALA A 120 4.31 17.61 14.16
N LEU A 121 3.22 17.26 14.85
CA LEU A 121 2.31 18.23 15.44
C LEU A 121 3.00 19.04 16.56
N ALA A 122 3.75 18.38 17.43
CA ALA A 122 4.51 19.04 18.49
C ALA A 122 5.55 20.02 17.93
N LYS A 123 6.30 19.61 16.89
CA LYS A 123 7.26 20.48 16.17
C LYS A 123 6.55 21.68 15.54
N ALA A 124 5.39 21.48 14.91
CA ALA A 124 4.63 22.57 14.32
C ALA A 124 4.14 23.58 15.38
N MET A 125 3.67 23.10 16.53
CA MET A 125 3.25 23.96 17.65
C MET A 125 4.43 24.74 18.24
N ALA A 126 5.60 24.12 18.40
CA ALA A 126 6.81 24.80 18.87
C ALA A 126 7.24 25.93 17.91
N MET A 127 7.25 25.67 16.60
CA MET A 127 7.57 26.67 15.58
C MET A 127 6.59 27.85 15.60
N GLN A 128 5.30 27.59 15.83
CA GLN A 128 4.30 28.67 15.97
C GLN A 128 4.55 29.53 17.21
N ARG A 129 4.93 28.92 18.35
CA ARG A 129 5.27 29.65 19.56
C ARG A 129 6.49 30.54 19.37
N GLU A 130 7.56 30.02 18.76
CA GLU A 130 8.76 30.80 18.45
C GLU A 130 8.45 31.98 17.53
N ARG A 131 7.62 31.77 16.49
CA ARG A 131 7.16 32.84 15.60
C ARG A 131 6.35 33.90 16.36
N ALA A 132 5.44 33.49 17.24
CA ALA A 132 4.63 34.42 18.04
C ALA A 132 5.52 35.25 18.99
N GLU A 133 6.52 34.63 19.60
CA GLU A 133 7.48 35.32 20.46
C GLU A 133 8.34 36.32 19.66
N ALA A 134 8.79 35.95 18.46
CA ALA A 134 9.53 36.86 17.58
C ALA A 134 8.68 38.07 17.16
N VAL A 135 7.40 37.87 16.82
CA VAL A 135 6.47 38.95 16.46
C VAL A 135 6.23 39.89 17.66
N ALA A 136 6.07 39.34 18.86
CA ALA A 136 5.89 40.15 20.07
C ALA A 136 7.11 41.04 20.31
N LYS A 137 8.33 40.49 20.21
CA LYS A 137 9.57 41.24 20.37
C LYS A 137 9.75 42.36 19.34
N THR A 138 9.33 42.15 18.09
CA THR A 138 9.39 43.21 17.07
C THR A 138 8.41 44.35 17.35
N ALA A 139 7.23 44.03 17.89
CA ALA A 139 6.20 45.03 18.20
C ALA A 139 6.54 45.90 19.44
N GLU A 140 7.40 45.42 20.33
CA GLU A 140 7.91 46.19 21.48
C GLU A 140 9.13 47.07 21.14
N SER A 141 9.70 46.90 19.94
CA SER A 141 10.88 47.65 19.47
C SER A 141 10.56 48.84 18.53
N GLU A 142 9.28 49.10 18.27
CA GLU A 142 8.76 50.27 17.53
C GLU A 142 8.08 51.27 18.48
#